data_AF-A0A8T3Q320-F1
#
_entry.id   AF-A0A8T3Q320-F1
#
_cell.length_a   1.000
_cell.length_b   1.000
_cell.length_c   1.000
_cell.angle_alpha   90.00
_cell.angle_beta   90.00
_cell.angle_gamma   90.00
#
_symmetry.space_group_name_H-M   'P 1'
#
loop_
_entity.id
_entity.type
_entity.pdbx_description
1 polymer ?
#
loop_
_entity_poly.entity_id
_entity_poly.type
_entity_poly.pdbx_seq_one_letter_code
_entity_poly.pdbx_strand_id
1 'polypeptide(L)'
;MSFLRRKKQEPSAPPPPMPVHEEVVAQEYSVRQTFVARSSDGLRLRADPATALAVPGIVEPLSQTPVETIEPLPLEYSDASPAIERFNEVQQWVLARREVSPIGRHGLYVLELTDALDMTVDTFCCGLLHGDTDTSGYPEYNAIVGGLASHWDELSGELIVRAVIGWGGKGLRGDTDRIGQKLLSSLYQQVVASGYSLGEAEQARLPSIGGRSGLTCAHCGFEAGNASAFYCPKCGMRMIRGN
;
A
#
# COMPACT_ATOMS: atom_id res chain seq x y z
N MET A 1 75.32 69.95 -32.50
CA MET A 1 75.28 69.30 -31.18
C MET A 1 73.82 69.07 -30.79
N SER A 2 73.27 67.90 -31.12
CA SER A 2 71.92 67.49 -30.68
C SER A 2 72.04 66.08 -30.10
N PHE A 3 72.04 66.00 -28.77
CA PHE A 3 72.06 64.74 -28.02
C PHE A 3 70.61 64.23 -27.89
N LEU A 4 70.23 63.26 -28.71
CA LEU A 4 68.97 62.53 -28.55
C LEU A 4 69.07 61.63 -27.32
N ARG A 5 68.46 62.04 -26.19
CA ARG A 5 68.26 61.18 -25.01
C ARG A 5 67.29 60.06 -25.37
N ARG A 6 67.77 58.81 -25.38
CA ARG A 6 66.94 57.60 -25.48
C ARG A 6 66.13 57.46 -24.18
N LYS A 7 64.80 57.56 -24.27
CA LYS A 7 63.89 57.34 -23.14
C LYS A 7 63.90 55.83 -22.81
N LYS A 8 64.38 55.47 -21.62
CA LYS A 8 64.41 54.08 -21.14
C LYS A 8 62.97 53.64 -20.85
N GLN A 9 62.51 52.60 -21.53
CA GLN A 9 61.16 52.06 -21.35
C GLN A 9 61.15 51.21 -20.08
N GLU A 10 60.38 51.60 -19.08
CA GLU A 10 60.18 50.80 -17.87
C GLU A 10 59.30 49.58 -18.19
N PRO A 11 59.61 48.40 -17.62
CA PRO A 11 58.78 47.21 -17.83
C PRO A 11 57.41 47.42 -17.15
N SER A 12 56.34 47.24 -17.92
CA SER A 12 54.96 47.29 -17.40
C SER A 12 54.76 46.20 -16.36
N ALA A 13 54.16 46.54 -15.22
CA ALA A 13 53.82 45.59 -14.17
C ALA A 13 52.95 44.44 -14.70
N PRO A 14 53.16 43.19 -14.23
CA PRO A 14 52.34 42.05 -14.66
C PRO A 14 50.87 42.29 -14.29
N PRO A 15 49.93 41.87 -15.16
CA PRO A 15 48.50 42.05 -14.89
C PRO A 15 48.09 41.30 -13.62
N PRO A 16 47.11 41.82 -12.86
CA PRO A 16 46.62 41.17 -11.65
C PRO A 16 46.08 39.77 -11.98
N PRO A 17 46.33 38.75 -11.12
CA PRO A 17 45.86 37.40 -11.37
C PRO A 17 44.33 37.40 -11.47
N MET A 18 43.81 36.85 -12.56
CA MET A 18 42.36 36.69 -12.75
C MET A 18 41.86 35.62 -11.77
N PRO A 19 40.72 35.84 -11.09
CA PRO A 19 40.13 34.83 -10.22
C PRO A 19 39.78 33.60 -11.07
N VAL A 20 40.42 32.48 -10.77
CA VAL A 20 40.09 31.20 -11.38
C VAL A 20 38.73 30.80 -10.80
N HIS A 21 37.69 30.79 -11.64
CA HIS A 21 36.42 30.21 -11.25
C HIS A 21 36.62 28.71 -11.12
N GLU A 22 36.63 28.22 -9.88
CA GLU A 22 36.63 26.80 -9.58
C GLU A 22 35.30 26.24 -10.10
N GLU A 23 35.35 25.40 -11.13
CA GLU A 23 34.16 24.69 -11.61
C GLU A 23 33.66 23.78 -10.49
N VAL A 24 32.54 24.16 -9.88
CA VAL A 24 31.86 23.30 -8.91
C VAL A 24 31.24 22.13 -9.70
N VAL A 25 31.88 20.97 -9.65
CA VAL A 25 31.32 19.73 -10.21
C VAL A 25 30.13 19.33 -9.33
N ALA A 26 28.93 19.69 -9.76
CA ALA A 26 27.71 19.30 -9.06
C ALA A 26 27.47 17.80 -9.24
N GLN A 27 27.35 17.09 -8.11
CA GLN A 27 26.91 15.69 -8.09
C GLN A 27 25.42 15.66 -7.80
N GLU A 28 24.63 15.18 -8.77
CA GLU A 28 23.20 15.02 -8.61
C GLU A 28 22.88 13.60 -8.14
N TYR A 29 22.15 13.49 -7.03
CA TYR A 29 21.65 12.23 -6.49
C TYR A 29 20.13 12.32 -6.40
N SER A 30 19.42 11.47 -7.14
CA SER A 30 17.96 11.39 -7.09
C SER A 30 17.49 9.94 -7.01
N VAL A 31 16.43 9.72 -6.24
CA VAL A 31 15.71 8.44 -6.16
C VAL A 31 14.24 8.74 -6.41
N ARG A 32 13.67 8.11 -7.44
CA ARG A 32 12.24 8.16 -7.72
C ARG A 32 11.66 6.76 -7.57
N GLN A 33 10.76 6.62 -6.64
CA GLN A 33 9.97 5.40 -6.45
C GLN A 33 8.58 5.65 -7.00
N THR A 34 8.05 4.67 -7.74
CA THR A 34 6.67 4.70 -8.23
C THR A 34 6.00 3.42 -7.80
N PHE A 35 4.93 3.54 -7.01
CA PHE A 35 4.08 2.42 -6.60
C PHE A 35 2.78 2.45 -7.39
N VAL A 36 2.30 1.27 -7.75
CA VAL A 36 1.05 1.08 -8.49
C VAL A 36 0.27 -0.01 -7.80
N ALA A 37 -1.03 0.20 -7.65
CA ALA A 37 -1.95 -0.81 -7.19
C ALA A 37 -3.17 -0.88 -8.10
N ARG A 38 -3.81 -2.05 -8.15
CA ARG A 38 -5.09 -2.26 -8.82
C ARG A 38 -5.99 -3.10 -7.94
N SER A 39 -7.27 -2.75 -7.95
CA SER A 39 -8.33 -3.50 -7.28
C SER A 39 -9.37 -3.92 -8.32
N SER A 40 -10.01 -5.05 -8.08
CA SER A 40 -11.23 -5.45 -8.79
C SER A 40 -12.46 -4.81 -8.15
N ASP A 41 -13.61 -4.98 -8.80
CA ASP A 41 -14.91 -4.83 -8.14
C ASP A 41 -15.05 -5.84 -6.99
N GLY A 42 -15.95 -5.51 -6.07
CA GLY A 42 -16.24 -6.33 -4.90
C GLY A 42 -17.24 -7.43 -5.24
N LEU A 43 -17.05 -8.60 -4.66
CA LEU A 43 -17.97 -9.72 -4.72
C LEU A 43 -18.57 -9.96 -3.34
N ARG A 44 -19.87 -10.19 -3.31
CA ARG A 44 -20.60 -10.53 -2.09
C ARG A 44 -20.48 -12.03 -1.86
N LEU A 45 -20.06 -12.41 -0.66
CA LEU A 45 -19.97 -13.80 -0.23
C LEU A 45 -20.95 -14.02 0.92
N ARG A 46 -21.36 -15.29 1.09
CA ARG A 46 -22.33 -15.66 2.13
C ARG A 46 -21.88 -15.21 3.53
N ALA A 47 -22.85 -14.78 4.32
CA ALA A 47 -22.69 -14.40 5.72
C ALA A 47 -22.45 -15.62 6.62
N ASP A 48 -21.31 -16.28 6.45
CA ASP A 48 -20.93 -17.50 7.18
C ASP A 48 -19.44 -17.42 7.57
N PRO A 49 -19.07 -17.58 8.85
CA PRO A 49 -17.68 -17.64 9.30
C PRO A 49 -16.83 -18.67 8.53
N ALA A 50 -17.42 -19.78 8.08
CA ALA A 50 -16.70 -20.78 7.27
C ALA A 50 -16.28 -20.22 5.90
N THR A 51 -17.03 -19.25 5.36
CA THR A 51 -16.70 -18.58 4.09
C THR A 51 -15.48 -17.68 4.25
N ALA A 52 -15.37 -16.96 5.37
CA ALA A 52 -14.18 -16.15 5.67
C ALA A 52 -12.91 -17.02 5.80
N LEU A 53 -13.03 -18.18 6.44
CA LEU A 53 -11.91 -19.14 6.59
C LEU A 53 -11.48 -19.78 5.26
N ALA A 54 -12.34 -19.77 4.24
CA ALA A 54 -12.03 -20.31 2.91
C ALA A 54 -11.24 -19.34 2.02
N VAL A 55 -11.27 -18.03 2.32
CA VAL A 55 -10.64 -16.98 1.49
C VAL A 55 -9.15 -17.23 1.21
N PRO A 56 -8.31 -17.64 2.18
CA PRO A 56 -6.90 -17.93 1.90
C PRO A 56 -6.71 -19.02 0.85
N GLY A 57 -7.53 -20.07 0.89
CA GLY A 57 -7.50 -21.18 -0.07
C GLY A 57 -7.92 -20.79 -1.50
N ILE A 58 -8.60 -19.65 -1.67
CA ILE A 58 -8.90 -19.09 -3.00
C ILE A 58 -7.66 -18.41 -3.61
N VAL A 59 -6.79 -17.83 -2.77
CA VAL A 59 -5.55 -17.16 -3.19
C VAL A 59 -4.42 -18.15 -3.44
N GLU A 60 -4.37 -19.21 -2.63
CA GLU A 60 -3.29 -20.20 -2.60
C GLU A 60 -2.87 -20.75 -3.98
N PRO A 61 -3.78 -21.09 -4.92
CA PRO A 61 -3.39 -21.61 -6.24
C PRO A 61 -2.64 -20.61 -7.13
N LEU A 62 -2.74 -19.31 -6.83
CA LEU A 62 -2.09 -18.24 -7.59
C LEU A 62 -0.85 -17.68 -6.90
N SER A 63 -0.62 -18.00 -5.62
CA SER A 63 0.53 -17.50 -4.88
C SER A 63 1.74 -18.41 -5.03
N GLN A 64 2.91 -17.80 -5.14
CA GLN A 64 4.23 -18.46 -5.16
C GLN A 64 4.76 -18.73 -3.76
N THR A 65 4.12 -18.16 -2.73
CA THR A 65 4.50 -18.28 -1.32
C THR A 65 3.28 -18.69 -0.49
N PRO A 66 3.48 -19.19 0.74
CA PRO A 66 2.35 -19.38 1.64
C PRO A 66 1.54 -18.09 1.79
N VAL A 67 0.21 -18.21 1.75
CA VAL A 67 -0.70 -17.08 1.91
C VAL A 67 -0.75 -16.69 3.38
N GLU A 68 -0.44 -15.42 3.66
CA GLU A 68 -0.51 -14.83 4.99
C GLU A 68 -1.85 -14.12 5.16
N THR A 69 -2.64 -14.49 6.17
CA THR A 69 -3.84 -13.76 6.55
C THR A 69 -3.47 -12.67 7.56
N ILE A 70 -3.69 -11.42 7.16
CA ILE A 70 -3.39 -10.23 7.94
C ILE A 70 -4.71 -9.66 8.43
N GLU A 71 -4.93 -9.73 9.74
CA GLU A 71 -6.14 -9.23 10.38
C GLU A 71 -6.20 -7.68 10.38
N PRO A 72 -7.40 -7.10 10.50
CA PRO A 72 -7.55 -5.65 10.58
C PRO A 72 -6.87 -5.06 11.83
N LEU A 73 -6.32 -3.86 11.69
CA LEU A 73 -5.59 -3.12 12.71
C LEU A 73 -6.37 -3.04 14.03
N PRO A 74 -5.74 -3.35 15.18
CA PRO A 74 -6.30 -3.05 16.50
C PRO A 74 -6.70 -1.57 16.63
N LEU A 75 -7.69 -1.27 17.47
CA LEU A 75 -8.21 0.11 17.61
C LEU A 75 -7.14 1.11 18.07
N GLU A 76 -6.19 0.66 18.89
CA GLU A 76 -5.04 1.46 19.33
C GLU A 76 -4.11 1.91 18.20
N TYR A 77 -4.22 1.29 17.02
CA TYR A 77 -3.47 1.60 15.81
C TYR A 77 -4.37 2.07 14.66
N SER A 78 -5.57 2.60 14.94
CA SER A 78 -6.51 3.05 13.90
C SER A 78 -5.94 4.13 12.98
N ASP A 79 -5.05 4.96 13.52
CA ASP A 79 -4.43 6.09 12.83
C ASP A 79 -3.07 5.71 12.23
N ALA A 80 -2.66 4.44 12.32
CA ALA A 80 -1.39 3.98 11.79
C ALA A 80 -1.36 4.11 10.26
N SER A 81 -0.34 4.78 9.74
CA SER A 81 -0.20 5.06 8.31
C SER A 81 1.26 4.89 7.87
N PRO A 82 1.52 4.34 6.67
CA PRO A 82 2.88 4.25 6.12
C PRO A 82 3.41 5.61 5.61
N ALA A 83 2.63 6.69 5.67
CA ALA A 83 3.02 8.01 5.18
C ALA A 83 4.10 8.67 6.06
N ILE A 84 5.32 8.81 5.51
CA ILE A 84 6.51 9.31 6.22
C ILE A 84 6.35 10.75 6.73
N GLU A 85 5.47 11.55 6.12
CA GLU A 85 5.19 12.94 6.53
C GLU A 85 4.61 13.03 7.96
N ARG A 86 4.06 11.92 8.48
CA ARG A 86 3.41 11.85 9.79
C ARG A 86 4.12 10.84 10.68
N PHE A 87 5.21 11.28 11.30
CA PHE A 87 6.14 10.41 12.04
C PHE A 87 5.47 9.51 13.08
N ASN A 88 4.53 10.04 13.87
CA ASN A 88 3.82 9.26 14.89
C ASN A 88 2.98 8.13 14.28
N GLU A 89 2.27 8.41 13.18
CA GLU A 89 1.45 7.43 12.46
C GLU A 89 2.34 6.34 11.83
N VAL A 90 3.49 6.73 11.27
CA VAL A 90 4.50 5.78 10.76
C VAL A 90 5.08 4.90 11.86
N GLN A 91 5.37 5.46 13.02
CA GLN A 91 5.88 4.67 14.14
C GLN A 91 4.83 3.64 14.61
N GLN A 92 3.56 4.06 14.71
CA GLN A 92 2.46 3.15 15.01
C GLN A 92 2.30 2.08 13.93
N TRP A 93 2.45 2.43 12.66
CA TRP A 93 2.40 1.49 11.54
C TRP A 93 3.50 0.43 11.65
N VAL A 94 4.74 0.83 11.91
CA VAL A 94 5.85 -0.12 12.09
C VAL A 94 5.59 -1.06 13.29
N LEU A 95 5.09 -0.53 14.40
CA LEU A 95 4.78 -1.32 15.59
C LEU A 95 3.64 -2.32 15.32
N ALA A 96 2.59 -1.90 14.63
CA ALA A 96 1.44 -2.73 14.31
C ALA A 96 1.81 -3.89 13.36
N ARG A 97 2.83 -3.73 12.51
CA ARG A 97 3.20 -4.71 11.47
C ARG A 97 4.47 -5.50 11.76
N ARG A 98 5.02 -5.42 12.97
CA ARG A 98 6.31 -6.05 13.30
C ARG A 98 6.32 -7.57 13.11
N GLU A 99 5.18 -8.23 13.32
CA GLU A 99 5.03 -9.69 13.21
C GLU A 99 4.68 -10.14 11.78
N VAL A 100 4.33 -9.21 10.89
CA VAL A 100 3.94 -9.52 9.51
C VAL A 100 5.19 -9.91 8.70
N SER A 101 5.05 -10.86 7.79
CA SER A 101 6.15 -11.29 6.92
C SER A 101 6.72 -10.12 6.06
N PRO A 102 7.95 -10.23 5.53
CA PRO A 102 8.49 -9.22 4.61
C PRO A 102 7.60 -8.95 3.40
N ILE A 103 6.98 -10.01 2.83
CA ILE A 103 6.04 -9.92 1.70
C ILE A 103 4.78 -9.18 2.13
N GLY A 104 4.17 -9.58 3.25
CA GLY A 104 3.00 -8.92 3.80
C GLY A 104 3.27 -7.45 4.11
N ARG A 105 4.39 -7.12 4.77
CA ARG A 105 4.79 -5.73 5.07
C ARG A 105 4.97 -4.90 3.82
N HIS A 106 5.62 -5.43 2.79
CA HIS A 106 5.77 -4.72 1.52
C HIS A 106 4.42 -4.52 0.83
N GLY A 107 3.56 -5.55 0.82
CA GLY A 107 2.20 -5.45 0.29
C GLY A 107 1.38 -4.39 0.99
N LEU A 108 1.36 -4.40 2.33
CA LEU A 108 0.68 -3.38 3.13
C LEU A 108 1.23 -1.97 2.84
N TYR A 109 2.55 -1.82 2.78
CA TYR A 109 3.17 -0.53 2.49
C TYR A 109 2.72 0.03 1.13
N VAL A 110 2.76 -0.78 0.07
CA VAL A 110 2.34 -0.38 -1.28
C VAL A 110 0.84 -0.10 -1.34
N LEU A 111 0.03 -1.00 -0.80
CA LEU A 111 -1.43 -0.94 -0.93
C LEU A 111 -2.07 0.13 -0.05
N GLU A 112 -1.56 0.35 1.16
CA GLU A 112 -2.03 1.45 2.02
C GLU A 112 -1.57 2.82 1.50
N LEU A 113 -0.33 2.96 0.99
CA LEU A 113 0.14 4.22 0.40
C LEU A 113 -0.63 4.64 -0.85
N THR A 114 -1.09 3.67 -1.63
CA THR A 114 -1.91 3.91 -2.83
C THR A 114 -3.40 3.99 -2.54
N ASP A 115 -3.79 3.86 -1.26
CA ASP A 115 -5.18 3.76 -0.81
C ASP A 115 -5.97 2.62 -1.49
N ALA A 116 -5.31 1.53 -1.89
CA ALA A 116 -6.00 0.35 -2.44
C ALA A 116 -6.55 -0.58 -1.33
N LEU A 117 -6.02 -0.44 -0.11
CA LEU A 117 -6.33 -1.28 1.05
C LEU A 117 -6.51 -0.41 2.29
N ASP A 118 -7.55 -0.69 3.09
CA ASP A 118 -7.79 0.00 4.36
C ASP A 118 -7.83 -1.04 5.49
N MET A 119 -6.72 -1.14 6.20
CA MET A 119 -6.55 -2.15 7.24
C MET A 119 -7.28 -1.79 8.54
N THR A 120 -7.96 -0.65 8.65
CA THR A 120 -8.86 -0.40 9.79
C THR A 120 -10.05 -1.37 9.80
N VAL A 121 -10.43 -1.87 8.62
CA VAL A 121 -11.58 -2.74 8.39
C VAL A 121 -11.26 -3.99 7.59
N ASP A 122 -10.33 -3.91 6.63
CA ASP A 122 -10.03 -5.03 5.75
C ASP A 122 -9.20 -6.11 6.47
N THR A 123 -9.59 -7.36 6.27
CA THR A 123 -8.73 -8.53 6.42
C THR A 123 -8.06 -8.80 5.08
N PHE A 124 -6.75 -9.04 5.07
CA PHE A 124 -5.99 -9.18 3.83
C PHE A 124 -5.29 -10.53 3.75
N CYS A 125 -5.69 -11.37 2.79
CA CYS A 125 -5.01 -12.62 2.46
C CYS A 125 -3.96 -12.31 1.38
N CYS A 126 -2.70 -12.22 1.78
CA CYS A 126 -1.59 -11.73 0.97
C CYS A 126 -0.63 -12.85 0.57
N GLY A 127 -0.08 -12.78 -0.63
CA GLY A 127 1.07 -13.56 -1.02
C GLY A 127 1.88 -12.89 -2.14
N LEU A 128 3.04 -13.46 -2.45
CA LEU A 128 3.79 -13.13 -3.65
C LEU A 128 3.10 -13.80 -4.84
N LEU A 129 2.62 -13.01 -5.79
CA LEU A 129 1.90 -13.53 -6.96
C LEU A 129 2.83 -13.67 -8.18
N HIS A 130 3.88 -12.87 -8.23
CA HIS A 130 4.90 -12.93 -9.28
C HIS A 130 6.19 -12.23 -8.84
N GLY A 131 7.33 -12.72 -9.31
CA GLY A 131 8.64 -12.12 -9.10
C GLY A 131 9.47 -12.89 -8.08
N ASP A 132 10.53 -12.25 -7.61
CA ASP A 132 11.48 -12.84 -6.67
C ASP A 132 11.57 -11.98 -5.41
N THR A 133 12.19 -12.54 -4.38
CA THR A 133 12.53 -11.83 -3.14
C THR A 133 14.04 -11.66 -3.00
N ASP A 134 14.47 -10.61 -2.32
CA ASP A 134 15.86 -10.40 -1.95
C ASP A 134 16.32 -11.40 -0.85
N THR A 135 17.59 -11.31 -0.44
CA THR A 135 18.16 -12.20 0.59
C THR A 135 17.53 -12.06 1.97
N SER A 136 16.78 -10.98 2.22
CA SER A 136 16.01 -10.76 3.44
C SER A 136 14.54 -11.14 3.32
N GLY A 137 14.12 -11.66 2.15
CA GLY A 137 12.75 -12.09 1.87
C GLY A 137 11.82 -10.96 1.40
N TYR A 138 12.32 -9.74 1.21
CA TYR A 138 11.50 -8.64 0.70
C TYR A 138 11.29 -8.78 -0.82
N PRO A 139 10.09 -8.49 -1.33
CA PRO A 139 9.85 -8.51 -2.77
C PRO A 139 10.77 -7.54 -3.52
N GLU A 140 11.32 -8.00 -4.63
CA GLU A 140 12.04 -7.14 -5.58
C GLU A 140 11.10 -6.11 -6.24
N TYR A 141 11.64 -5.01 -6.76
CA TYR A 141 10.81 -3.90 -7.28
C TYR A 141 9.86 -4.25 -8.44
N ASN A 142 10.16 -5.34 -9.16
CA ASN A 142 9.32 -5.85 -10.25
C ASN A 142 8.37 -6.96 -9.80
N ALA A 143 8.41 -7.35 -8.54
CA ALA A 143 7.51 -8.33 -7.96
C ALA A 143 6.09 -7.75 -7.79
N ILE A 144 5.11 -8.64 -7.87
CA ILE A 144 3.69 -8.32 -7.67
C ILE A 144 3.26 -9.05 -6.42
N VAL A 145 2.84 -8.26 -5.43
CA VAL A 145 2.26 -8.72 -4.18
C VAL A 145 0.76 -8.44 -4.18
N GLY A 146 -0.03 -9.29 -3.54
CA GLY A 146 -1.47 -9.11 -3.54
C GLY A 146 -2.22 -10.33 -3.08
N GLY A 147 -3.53 -10.31 -3.32
CA GLY A 147 -4.44 -11.40 -3.00
C GLY A 147 -5.85 -10.88 -2.84
N LEU A 148 -6.51 -11.24 -1.74
CA LEU A 148 -7.90 -10.87 -1.48
C LEU A 148 -8.01 -10.01 -0.22
N ALA A 149 -8.63 -8.85 -0.36
CA ALA A 149 -9.05 -8.01 0.75
C ALA A 149 -10.53 -8.25 1.03
N SER A 150 -10.91 -8.33 2.29
CA SER A 150 -12.29 -8.57 2.68
C SER A 150 -12.72 -7.77 3.90
N HIS A 151 -13.98 -7.38 3.93
CA HIS A 151 -14.62 -6.80 5.11
C HIS A 151 -16.09 -7.21 5.15
N TRP A 152 -16.70 -7.09 6.31
CA TRP A 152 -18.12 -7.36 6.47
C TRP A 152 -18.93 -6.14 6.06
N ASP A 153 -19.99 -6.34 5.28
CA ASP A 153 -20.93 -5.27 4.96
C ASP A 153 -21.76 -4.92 6.20
N GLU A 154 -21.83 -3.63 6.52
CA GLU A 154 -22.49 -3.14 7.74
C GLU A 154 -24.01 -3.34 7.69
N LEU A 155 -24.61 -3.41 6.50
CA LEU A 155 -26.06 -3.50 6.32
C LEU A 155 -26.55 -4.94 6.19
N SER A 156 -25.96 -5.71 5.28
CA SER A 156 -26.37 -7.09 4.98
C SER A 156 -25.70 -8.12 5.90
N GLY A 157 -24.53 -7.81 6.46
CA GLY A 157 -23.71 -8.77 7.19
C GLY A 157 -23.02 -9.80 6.29
N GLU A 158 -23.05 -9.59 4.97
CA GLU A 158 -22.33 -10.41 4.00
C GLU A 158 -20.84 -10.04 3.95
N LEU A 159 -20.00 -10.98 3.55
CA LEU A 159 -18.58 -10.71 3.39
C LEU A 159 -18.32 -10.14 2.00
N ILE A 160 -17.84 -8.91 1.91
CA ILE A 160 -17.39 -8.32 0.66
C ILE A 160 -15.93 -8.71 0.46
N VAL A 161 -15.60 -9.31 -0.69
CA VAL A 161 -14.24 -9.70 -1.05
C VAL A 161 -13.85 -9.05 -2.37
N ARG A 162 -12.64 -8.51 -2.46
CA ARG A 162 -12.09 -7.95 -3.70
C ARG A 162 -10.66 -8.39 -3.92
N ALA A 163 -10.27 -8.55 -5.17
CA ALA A 163 -8.88 -8.79 -5.53
C ALA A 163 -8.11 -7.47 -5.49
N VAL A 164 -6.96 -7.48 -4.83
CA VAL A 164 -6.08 -6.31 -4.74
C VAL A 164 -4.65 -6.75 -4.99
N ILE A 165 -3.96 -6.03 -5.87
CA ILE A 165 -2.56 -6.27 -6.20
C ILE A 165 -1.78 -4.96 -6.21
N GLY A 166 -0.49 -5.03 -5.89
CA GLY A 166 0.41 -3.90 -5.83
C GLY A 166 1.82 -4.29 -6.27
N TRP A 167 2.52 -3.34 -6.86
CA TRP A 167 3.92 -3.47 -7.26
C TRP A 167 4.57 -2.09 -7.35
N GLY A 168 5.90 -2.06 -7.46
CA GLY A 168 6.63 -0.84 -7.78
C GLY A 168 7.84 -0.59 -6.91
N GLY A 169 8.38 0.62 -7.05
CA GLY A 169 9.67 1.03 -6.51
C GLY A 169 10.56 1.57 -7.62
N LYS A 170 11.81 1.09 -7.73
CA LYS A 170 12.80 1.60 -8.70
C LYS A 170 12.73 0.81 -10.02
N GLY A 171 12.38 1.48 -11.11
CA GLY A 171 12.51 0.93 -12.48
C GLY A 171 11.42 -0.06 -12.89
N LEU A 172 10.17 0.39 -12.93
CA LEU A 172 9.02 -0.39 -13.43
C LEU A 172 9.30 -0.96 -14.84
N ARG A 173 9.25 -2.29 -14.97
CA ARG A 173 9.30 -2.97 -16.27
C ARG A 173 7.91 -2.91 -16.93
N GLY A 174 7.86 -2.66 -18.23
CA GLY A 174 6.59 -2.57 -18.97
C GLY A 174 5.73 -3.84 -18.91
N ASP A 175 6.35 -5.01 -18.74
CA ASP A 175 5.62 -6.29 -18.63
C ASP A 175 4.89 -6.47 -17.29
N THR A 176 5.33 -5.82 -16.21
CA THR A 176 4.72 -5.97 -14.88
C THR A 176 3.26 -5.54 -14.89
N ASP A 177 2.92 -4.50 -15.66
CA ASP A 177 1.54 -4.01 -15.77
C ASP A 177 0.60 -5.06 -16.41
N ARG A 178 1.08 -5.71 -17.48
CA ARG A 178 0.34 -6.76 -18.19
C ARG A 178 0.18 -8.01 -17.31
N ILE A 179 1.22 -8.41 -16.59
CA ILE A 179 1.17 -9.55 -15.67
C ILE A 179 0.23 -9.24 -14.51
N GLY A 180 0.30 -8.04 -13.94
CA GLY A 180 -0.60 -7.56 -12.90
C GLY A 180 -2.06 -7.64 -13.33
N GLN A 181 -2.40 -7.11 -14.51
CA GLN A 181 -3.78 -7.20 -15.01
C GLN A 181 -4.27 -8.65 -15.11
N LYS A 182 -3.42 -9.56 -15.61
CA LYS A 182 -3.77 -10.99 -15.72
C LYS A 182 -3.99 -11.62 -14.34
N LEU A 183 -3.12 -11.32 -13.37
CA LEU A 183 -3.23 -11.83 -12.00
C LEU A 183 -4.49 -11.32 -11.30
N LEU A 184 -4.80 -10.03 -11.44
CA LEU A 184 -6.01 -9.43 -10.88
C LEU A 184 -7.27 -10.12 -11.44
N SER A 185 -7.36 -10.28 -12.75
CA SER A 185 -8.47 -11.01 -13.37
C SER A 185 -8.53 -12.47 -12.92
N SER A 186 -7.37 -13.12 -12.73
CA SER A 186 -7.32 -14.52 -12.26
C SER A 186 -7.84 -14.64 -10.82
N LEU A 187 -7.43 -13.75 -9.92
CA LEU A 187 -7.93 -13.70 -8.54
C LEU A 187 -9.44 -13.50 -8.49
N TYR A 188 -9.96 -12.52 -9.26
CA TYR A 188 -11.40 -12.27 -9.34
C TYR A 188 -12.17 -13.52 -9.82
N GLN A 189 -11.68 -14.17 -10.88
CA GLN A 189 -12.30 -15.38 -11.40
C GLN A 189 -12.21 -16.57 -10.43
N GLN A 190 -11.14 -16.68 -9.63
CA GLN A 190 -11.06 -17.69 -8.57
C GLN A 190 -12.14 -17.49 -7.51
N VAL A 191 -12.42 -16.25 -7.11
CA VAL A 191 -13.52 -15.96 -6.17
C VAL A 191 -14.88 -16.34 -6.78
N VAL A 192 -15.13 -16.01 -8.05
CA VAL A 192 -16.36 -16.41 -8.74
C VAL A 192 -16.47 -17.93 -8.84
N ALA A 193 -15.38 -18.61 -9.20
CA ALA A 193 -15.33 -20.06 -9.37
C ALA A 193 -15.42 -20.85 -8.05
N SER A 194 -15.13 -20.20 -6.91
CA SER A 194 -15.18 -20.83 -5.57
C SER A 194 -16.59 -21.30 -5.17
N GLY A 195 -17.64 -20.77 -5.80
CA GLY A 195 -19.04 -21.08 -5.48
C GLY A 195 -19.59 -20.37 -4.23
N TYR A 196 -18.78 -19.55 -3.55
CA TYR A 196 -19.23 -18.72 -2.41
C TYR A 196 -19.87 -17.40 -2.82
N SER A 197 -19.63 -16.94 -4.05
CA SER A 197 -20.10 -15.66 -4.56
C SER A 197 -21.62 -15.64 -4.76
N LEU A 198 -22.26 -14.57 -4.27
CA LEU A 198 -23.67 -14.25 -4.40
C LEU A 198 -23.93 -13.22 -5.53
N GLY A 199 -22.86 -12.64 -6.09
CA GLY A 199 -22.92 -11.60 -7.11
C GLY A 199 -21.99 -10.42 -6.79
N GLU A 200 -22.06 -9.40 -7.64
CA GLU A 200 -21.29 -8.17 -7.48
C GLU A 200 -21.83 -7.34 -6.31
N ALA A 201 -20.90 -6.72 -5.57
CA ALA A 201 -21.21 -5.73 -4.54
C ALA A 201 -21.43 -4.37 -5.21
N GLU A 202 -22.47 -3.66 -4.79
CA GLU A 202 -22.70 -2.27 -5.25
C GLU A 202 -21.56 -1.33 -4.80
N GLN A 203 -20.95 -1.63 -3.65
CA GLN A 203 -19.83 -0.87 -3.11
C GLN A 203 -18.74 -1.82 -2.60
N ALA A 204 -17.55 -1.76 -3.22
CA ALA A 204 -16.43 -2.65 -2.91
C ALA A 204 -15.50 -2.15 -1.78
N ARG A 205 -15.58 -0.86 -1.44
CA ARG A 205 -14.82 -0.22 -0.36
C ARG A 205 -15.75 0.62 0.50
N LEU A 206 -15.54 0.56 1.80
CA LEU A 206 -16.19 1.45 2.75
C LEU A 206 -15.70 2.89 2.52
N PRO A 207 -16.59 3.89 2.57
CA PRO A 207 -16.18 5.28 2.53
C PRO A 207 -15.36 5.61 3.78
N SER A 208 -14.36 6.49 3.65
CA SER A 208 -13.55 6.97 4.76
C SER A 208 -14.45 7.49 5.90
N ILE A 209 -14.26 6.95 7.11
CA ILE A 209 -15.11 7.21 8.26
C ILE A 209 -15.07 8.69 8.64
N GLY A 210 -16.21 9.38 8.52
CA GLY A 210 -16.31 10.84 8.67
C GLY A 210 -17.19 11.33 9.83
N GLY A 211 -17.72 10.46 10.69
CA GLY A 211 -18.59 10.90 11.78
C GLY A 211 -18.83 9.84 12.85
N ARG A 212 -18.93 10.27 14.12
CA ARG A 212 -19.29 9.39 15.23
C ARG A 212 -20.79 9.10 15.17
N SER A 213 -21.16 7.87 14.85
CA SER A 213 -22.57 7.44 14.86
C SER A 213 -23.11 7.08 16.26
N GLY A 214 -22.22 6.91 17.24
CA GLY A 214 -22.55 6.38 18.57
C GLY A 214 -22.83 4.87 18.60
N LEU A 215 -22.66 4.17 17.48
CA LEU A 215 -22.74 2.71 17.41
C LEU A 215 -21.35 2.10 17.66
N THR A 216 -21.26 1.21 18.64
CA THR A 216 -20.03 0.49 18.97
C THR A 216 -20.24 -1.02 18.84
N CYS A 217 -19.24 -1.71 18.31
CA CYS A 217 -19.23 -3.17 18.31
C CYS A 217 -18.89 -3.70 19.70
N ALA A 218 -19.74 -4.55 20.27
CA ALA A 218 -19.47 -5.16 21.58
C ALA A 218 -18.36 -6.21 21.59
N HIS A 219 -17.97 -6.70 20.41
CA HIS A 219 -16.92 -7.71 20.28
C HIS A 219 -15.53 -7.08 20.20
N CYS A 220 -15.33 -6.13 19.28
CA CYS A 220 -14.01 -5.54 19.03
C CYS A 220 -13.89 -4.06 19.38
N GLY A 221 -14.97 -3.41 19.85
CA GLY A 221 -14.99 -2.00 20.23
C GLY A 221 -15.07 -1.00 19.07
N PHE A 222 -15.18 -1.46 17.82
CA PHE A 222 -15.18 -0.60 16.64
C PHE A 222 -16.38 0.36 16.63
N GLU A 223 -16.12 1.65 16.38
CA GLU A 223 -17.14 2.69 16.20
C GLU A 223 -17.52 2.82 14.72
N ALA A 224 -18.80 2.62 14.39
CA ALA A 224 -19.24 2.78 13.00
C ALA A 224 -19.30 4.25 12.60
N GLY A 225 -18.97 4.52 11.33
CA GLY A 225 -19.10 5.85 10.73
C GLY A 225 -20.54 6.26 10.40
N ASN A 226 -21.46 5.30 10.38
CA ASN A 226 -22.84 5.49 9.96
C ASN A 226 -23.83 4.96 11.02
N ALA A 227 -24.86 5.75 11.33
CA ALA A 227 -25.93 5.40 12.28
C ALA A 227 -26.87 4.29 11.80
N SER A 228 -26.79 3.90 10.52
CA SER A 228 -27.55 2.76 9.97
C SER A 228 -26.80 1.42 10.02
N ALA A 229 -25.56 1.37 10.51
CA ALA A 229 -24.77 0.14 10.58
C ALA A 229 -25.43 -0.90 11.52
N PHE A 230 -25.68 -2.12 11.02
CA PHE A 230 -26.21 -3.24 11.80
C PHE A 230 -25.13 -4.24 12.21
N TYR A 231 -24.12 -4.43 11.36
CA TYR A 231 -22.98 -5.31 11.59
C TYR A 231 -21.67 -4.53 11.61
N CYS A 232 -20.70 -5.03 12.37
CA CYS A 232 -19.37 -4.46 12.44
C CYS A 232 -18.56 -4.85 11.20
N PRO A 233 -17.98 -3.88 10.45
CA PRO A 233 -17.23 -4.20 9.23
C PRO A 233 -15.94 -4.97 9.50
N LYS A 234 -15.40 -4.84 10.70
CA LYS A 234 -14.16 -5.48 11.13
C LYS A 234 -14.33 -6.95 11.54
N CYS A 235 -15.45 -7.32 12.15
CA CYS A 235 -15.62 -8.68 12.72
C CYS A 235 -16.96 -9.36 12.45
N GLY A 236 -17.87 -8.72 11.71
CA GLY A 236 -19.18 -9.26 11.36
C GLY A 236 -20.17 -9.36 12.52
N MET A 237 -19.78 -9.01 13.75
CA MET A 237 -20.68 -9.05 14.91
C MET A 237 -21.69 -7.89 14.88
N ARG A 238 -22.88 -8.13 15.42
CA ARG A 238 -23.94 -7.12 15.48
C ARG A 238 -23.51 -5.90 16.31
N MET A 239 -23.77 -4.71 15.77
CA MET A 239 -23.51 -3.44 16.44
C MET A 239 -24.47 -3.24 17.62
N ILE A 240 -23.99 -2.63 18.70
CA ILE A 240 -24.81 -2.19 19.83
C ILE A 240 -24.98 -0.67 19.76
N ARG A 241 -26.22 -0.22 19.98
CA ARG A 241 -26.50 1.21 20.18
C ARG A 241 -26.02 1.61 21.57
N GLY A 242 -25.11 2.58 21.65
CA GLY A 242 -24.83 3.24 22.92
C GLY A 242 -26.13 3.84 23.46
N ASN A 243 -26.44 3.55 24.72
CA ASN A 243 -27.50 4.25 25.46
C ASN A 243 -27.06 5.69 25.77
#